data_AF-A0A151WPN8-F1
#
_entry.id   AF-A0A151WPN8-F1
#
_cell.length_a   1.000
_cell.length_b   1.000
_cell.length_c   1.000
_cell.angle_alpha   90.00
_cell.angle_beta   90.00
_cell.angle_gamma   90.00
#
_symmetry.space_group_name_H-M   'P 1'
#
loop_
_entity.id
_entity.type
_entity.pdbx_description
1 polymer ?
#
loop_
_entity_poly.entity_id
_entity_poly.type
_entity_poly.pdbx_seq_one_letter_code
_entity_poly.pdbx_strand_id
1 'polypeptide(L)' 'MWLPPCDFFLFDRVKKPLRGTRFNSRKEVMEKSKTALMTIPTIEFQKCFESWIKRWHKCVAVDGEYFEGDNITFDE' A
#
# COMPACT_ATOMS: atom_id res chain seq x y z
N MET A 1 -5.74 3.17 14.53
CA MET A 1 -5.34 1.88 13.90
C MET A 1 -4.15 2.13 12.96
N TRP A 2 -3.00 1.50 13.18
CA TRP A 2 -1.82 1.69 12.30
C TRP A 2 -2.05 0.98 10.96
N LEU A 3 -2.12 1.73 9.85
CA LEU A 3 -2.19 1.17 8.49
C LEU A 3 -0.77 0.89 7.98
N PRO A 4 -0.31 -0.38 7.91
CA PRO A 4 1.03 -0.71 7.47
C PRO A 4 1.23 -0.39 5.98
N PRO A 5 2.41 0.08 5.55
CA PRO A 5 2.73 0.32 4.13
C PRO A 5 2.43 -0.87 3.22
N CYS A 6 2.56 -2.09 3.74
CA CYS A 6 2.26 -3.29 2.98
C CYS A 6 0.78 -3.38 2.58
N ASP A 7 -0.13 -3.06 3.49
CA ASP A 7 -1.56 -3.25 3.31
C ASP A 7 -2.18 -2.22 2.37
N PHE A 8 -1.80 -0.95 2.52
CA PHE A 8 -2.40 0.12 1.73
C PHE A 8 -1.69 0.41 0.40
N PHE A 9 -0.44 -0.06 0.22
CA PHE A 9 0.36 0.25 -0.96
C PHE A 9 0.87 -1.02 -1.66
N LEU A 10 1.64 -1.86 -0.97
CA LEU A 10 2.38 -2.94 -1.62
C LEU A 10 1.45 -4.02 -2.19
N PHE A 11 0.53 -4.53 -1.37
CA PHE A 11 -0.33 -5.63 -1.76
C PHE A 11 -1.29 -5.24 -2.88
N ASP A 12 -1.80 -4.01 -2.87
CA ASP A 12 -2.67 -3.54 -3.95
C ASP A 12 -1.93 -3.54 -5.30
N ARG A 13 -0.69 -3.01 -5.33
CA ARG A 13 0.12 -2.97 -6.56
C ARG A 13 0.57 -4.34 -7.04
N VAL A 14 0.87 -5.28 -6.14
CA VAL A 14 1.26 -6.65 -6.51
C VAL A 14 0.05 -7.49 -6.91
N LYS A 15 -1.09 -7.36 -6.21
CA LYS A 15 -2.29 -8.19 -6.47
C LYS A 15 -3.08 -7.73 -7.70
N LYS A 16 -3.11 -6.43 -8.01
CA LYS A 16 -3.79 -5.89 -9.22
C LYS A 16 -3.43 -6.61 -10.52
N PRO A 17 -2.15 -6.75 -10.89
CA PRO A 17 -1.77 -7.45 -12.14
C PRO A 17 -2.00 -8.96 -12.10
N LEU A 18 -2.19 -9.55 -10.92
CA LEU A 18 -2.46 -10.98 -10.74
C LEU A 18 -3.96 -11.29 -10.72
N ARG A 19 -4.80 -10.26 -10.56
CA ARG A 19 -6.26 -10.40 -10.39
C ARG A 19 -6.89 -10.99 -11.66
N GLY A 20 -7.77 -11.97 -11.47
CA GLY A 20 -8.51 -12.61 -12.56
C GLY A 20 -7.72 -13.69 -13.31
N THR A 21 -6.43 -13.87 -13.01
CA THR A 21 -5.60 -14.91 -13.64
C THR A 21 -5.63 -16.19 -12.82
N ARG A 22 -5.92 -17.32 -13.47
CA ARG A 22 -5.73 -18.66 -12.88
C ARG A 22 -4.32 -19.13 -13.20
N PHE A 23 -3.58 -19.51 -12.17
CA PHE A 23 -2.23 -20.04 -12.30
C PHE A 23 -2.24 -21.55 -12.11
N ASN A 24 -1.42 -22.25 -12.87
CA ASN A 24 -1.38 -23.72 -12.86
C ASN A 24 -0.38 -24.28 -11.85
N SER A 25 0.48 -23.44 -11.29
CA SER A 25 1.48 -23.84 -10.31
C SER A 25 1.87 -22.73 -9.34
N ARG A 26 2.38 -23.12 -8.17
CA ARG A 26 2.99 -22.19 -7.21
C ARG A 26 4.14 -21.40 -7.83
N LYS A 27 4.99 -22.05 -8.64
CA LYS A 27 6.16 -21.44 -9.27
C LYS A 27 5.75 -20.29 -10.18
N GLU A 28 4.67 -20.46 -10.93
CA GLU A 28 4.11 -19.44 -11.80
C GLU A 28 3.62 -18.21 -11.01
N VAL A 29 2.90 -18.43 -9.90
CA VAL A 29 2.45 -17.35 -9.00
C VAL A 29 3.65 -16.58 -8.44
N MET A 30 4.68 -17.29 -7.97
CA MET A 30 5.89 -16.67 -7.40
C MET A 30 6.63 -15.82 -8.41
N GLU A 31 6.83 -16.33 -9.64
CA GLU A 31 7.51 -15.58 -10.70
C GLU A 31 6.74 -14.32 -11.06
N LYS A 32 5.42 -14.44 -11.29
CA LYS A 32 4.57 -13.29 -11.63
C LYS A 32 4.50 -12.26 -10.50
N SER A 33 4.43 -12.71 -9.26
CA SER A 33 4.47 -11.83 -8.07
C SER A 33 5.81 -11.10 -7.97
N LYS A 34 6.92 -11.81 -8.22
CA LYS A 34 8.27 -11.21 -8.25
C LYS A 34 8.39 -10.19 -9.37
N THR A 35 7.92 -10.50 -10.58
CA THR A 35 7.92 -9.54 -11.69
C THR A 35 7.11 -8.30 -11.32
N ALA A 36 5.89 -8.47 -10.79
CA ALA A 36 5.03 -7.35 -10.37
C ALA A 36 5.65 -6.50 -9.24
N LEU A 37 6.46 -7.09 -8.38
CA LEU A 37 7.20 -6.36 -7.36
C LEU A 37 8.35 -5.54 -7.96
N MET A 38 9.12 -6.15 -8.87
CA MET A 38 10.29 -5.52 -9.50
C MET A 38 9.92 -4.40 -10.48
N THR A 39 8.67 -4.37 -10.97
CA THR A 39 8.18 -3.27 -11.80
C THR A 39 7.80 -2.03 -11.01
N ILE A 40 7.71 -2.09 -9.67
CA ILE A 40 7.43 -0.93 -8.83
C ILE A 40 8.72 -0.09 -8.74
N PRO A 41 8.72 1.16 -9.23
CA PRO A 41 9.88 2.02 -9.13
C PRO A 41 10.23 2.36 -7.68
N THR A 42 11.52 2.47 -7.35
CA THR A 42 12.00 2.87 -6.01
C THR A 42 11.36 4.18 -5.51
N ILE A 43 11.14 5.15 -6.41
CA ILE A 43 10.51 6.43 -6.07
C ILE A 43 9.08 6.26 -5.53
N GLU A 44 8.35 5.22 -5.94
CA GLU A 44 7.00 4.96 -5.44
C GLU A 44 7.03 4.41 -4.01
N PHE A 45 8.07 3.65 -3.64
CA PHE A 45 8.30 3.25 -2.26
C PHE A 45 8.63 4.46 -1.38
N GLN A 46 9.47 5.38 -1.86
CA GLN A 46 9.77 6.62 -1.14
C GLN A 46 8.50 7.43 -0.86
N LYS A 47 7.67 7.67 -1.89
CA LYS A 47 6.38 8.35 -1.74
C LYS A 47 5.43 7.63 -0.76
N CYS A 48 5.46 6.30 -0.73
CA CYS A 48 4.69 5.50 0.22
C CYS A 48 5.11 5.79 1.66
N PHE A 49 6.42 5.81 1.95
CA PHE A 49 6.92 6.14 3.28
C PHE A 49 6.62 7.59 3.69
N GLU A 50 6.75 8.56 2.77
CA GLU A 50 6.36 9.95 3.02
C GLU A 50 4.85 10.07 3.35
N SER A 51 4.01 9.34 2.61
CA SER A 51 2.56 9.28 2.86
C SER A 51 2.24 8.59 4.19
N TRP A 52 3.03 7.59 4.57
CA TRP A 52 2.87 6.88 5.84
C TRP A 52 3.16 7.78 7.03
N ILE A 53 4.20 8.62 6.96
CA ILE A 53 4.48 9.63 7.99
C ILE A 53 3.31 10.61 8.14
N LYS A 54 2.72 11.08 7.04
CA LYS A 54 1.52 11.94 7.08
C LYS A 54 0.34 11.24 7.75
N ARG A 55 0.13 9.95 7.46
CA ARG A 55 -0.93 9.14 8.08
C ARG A 55 -0.69 8.94 9.58
N TRP A 56 0.54 8.81 10.03
CA TRP A 56 0.84 8.75 11.46
C TRP A 56 0.42 10.03 12.18
N HIS A 57 0.74 11.20 11.64
CA HIS A 57 0.27 12.46 12.25
C HIS A 57 -1.26 12.53 12.30
N LYS A 58 -1.95 12.05 11.26
CA LYS A 58 -3.42 11.93 11.27
C LYS A 58 -3.91 10.95 12.34
N CYS A 59 -3.30 9.77 12.49
CA CYS A 59 -3.64 8.81 13.54
C CYS A 59 -3.55 9.43 14.93
N VAL A 60 -2.53 10.26 15.19
CA VAL A 60 -2.37 10.95 16.47
C VAL A 60 -3.48 12.00 16.66
N ALA A 61 -3.81 12.77 15.62
CA ALA A 61 -4.83 13.81 15.68
C ALA A 61 -6.24 13.27 15.97
N VAL A 62 -6.55 12.04 15.55
CA VAL A 62 -7.86 11.39 15.78
C VAL A 62 -7.84 10.39 16.94
N ASP A 63 -6.88 10.51 17.86
CA ASP A 63 -6.71 9.62 19.03
C ASP A 63 -6.76 8.12 18.69
N GLY A 64 -6.18 7.77 17.54
CA GLY A 64 -6.10 6.38 17.09
C GLY A 64 -7.39 5.81 16.49
N GLU A 65 -8.46 6.59 16.30
CA GLU A 65 -9.64 6.17 15.53
C GLU A 65 -9.28 5.79 14.08
N TYR A 66 -10.16 5.02 13.45
CA TYR A 66 -10.03 4.66 12.04
C TYR A 66 -10.49 5.82 11.16
N PHE A 67 -9.72 6.12 10.11
CA PHE A 67 -10.07 7.12 9.12
C PHE A 67 -9.87 6.58 7.70
N GLU A 68 -10.77 6.93 6.79
CA GLU A 68 -10.73 6.59 5.36
C GLU A 68 -10.42 7.83 4.53
N GLY A 69 -9.46 7.73 3.61
CA GLY A 69 -9.14 8.78 2.64
C GLY A 69 -8.23 9.92 3.13
N ASP A 70 -7.87 10.82 2.20
CA ASP A 70 -7.02 11.99 2.47
C ASP A 70 -7.79 13.21 3.02
N ASN A 71 -9.12 13.11 3.12
CA ASN A 71 -10.01 14.21 3.52
C ASN A 71 -10.13 14.33 5.04
N ILE A 72 -9.12 14.91 5.66
CA ILE A 72 -9.31 15.69 6.89
C ILE A 72 -8.65 17.04 6.57
N THR A 73 -9.47 18.06 6.34
CA THR A 73 -9.01 19.44 6.33
C THR A 73 -8.52 19.76 7.73
N PHE A 74 -7.24 20.06 7.85
CA PHE A 74 -6.74 20.78 9.03
C PHE A 74 -7.15 22.24 8.80
N ASP A 75 -8.33 22.59 9.28
CA ASP A 75 -8.61 23.99 9.56
C ASP A 75 -7.92 24.30 10.90
N GLU A 76 -6.82 25.07 10.78
CA GLU A 76 -5.95 25.69 11.80
C GLU A 76 -5.44 24.83 12.97
#